data_AF-A0A2H0QMC4-F1
#
_entry.id   AF-A0A2H0QMC4-F1
#
_cell.length_a   1.000
_cell.length_b   1.000
_cell.length_c   1.000
_cell.angle_alpha   90.00
_cell.angle_beta   90.00
_cell.angle_gamma   90.00
#
_symmetry.space_group_name_H-M   'P 1'
#
loop_
_entity.id
_entity.type
_entity.pdbx_description
1 polymer ?
#
loop_
_entity_poly.entity_id
_entity_poly.type
_entity_poly.pdbx_seq_one_letter_code
_entity_poly.pdbx_strand_id
1 'polypeptide(L)'
;MKLRVQYIRSEQQFFERKFDNQGLPEKAKIIDLETLHTNPADIVLFPKNLSMNSLVLGELDKVAKFTTVKEVDSDEFTYDRFESMTSDEAIKEFSKLKEQWCLHNNLQLVEELFTVTDHLKKLFPNDRSTFMEELWFILKRNLGVNTLKIVYNDLEKAQAENEKDKLVRIHIEGLPHPGPTTAGAFGDQLMSHYERQFGLPFDIDSYDTEKGELVALATVQKSPMIIMANLTHFSRLQISLLKALFDGLK
;
A
#
# COMPACT_ATOMS: atom_id res chain seq x y z
N MET A 1 3.23 9.01 14.29
CA MET A 1 2.98 7.75 13.56
C MET A 1 1.61 7.22 13.96
N LYS A 2 0.81 6.76 12.99
CA LYS A 2 -0.53 6.22 13.22
C LYS A 2 -0.56 4.76 12.78
N LEU A 3 -0.94 3.86 13.69
CA LEU A 3 -1.11 2.43 13.41
C LEU A 3 -2.56 2.02 13.66
N ARG A 4 -3.10 1.16 12.80
CA ARG A 4 -4.39 0.49 12.97
C ARG A 4 -4.15 -1.00 13.08
N VAL A 5 -4.41 -1.56 14.24
CA VAL A 5 -4.19 -2.99 14.50
C VAL A 5 -5.53 -3.65 14.75
N GLN A 6 -5.76 -4.76 14.06
CA GLN A 6 -6.92 -5.60 14.25
C GLN A 6 -6.51 -6.85 15.03
N TYR A 7 -7.35 -7.28 15.97
CA TYR A 7 -7.15 -8.47 16.78
C TYR A 7 -8.39 -9.36 16.67
N ILE A 8 -8.20 -10.60 16.23
CA ILE A 8 -9.25 -11.61 16.12
C ILE A 8 -9.26 -12.42 17.41
N ARG A 9 -10.25 -12.19 18.28
CA ARG A 9 -10.35 -12.93 19.55
C ARG A 9 -11.02 -14.29 19.37
N SER A 10 -12.02 -14.35 18.51
CA SER A 10 -12.78 -15.56 18.18
C SER A 10 -13.31 -15.47 16.75
N GLU A 11 -13.94 -16.54 16.25
CA GLU A 11 -14.57 -16.55 14.92
C GLU A 11 -15.66 -15.47 14.72
N GLN A 12 -16.15 -14.87 15.80
CA GLN A 12 -17.23 -13.88 15.77
C GLN A 12 -16.83 -12.53 16.41
N GLN A 13 -15.61 -12.41 16.95
CA GLN A 13 -15.19 -11.22 17.68
C GLN A 13 -13.88 -10.68 17.10
N PHE A 14 -14.02 -9.55 16.40
CA PHE A 14 -12.93 -8.83 15.77
C PHE A 14 -12.86 -7.44 16.40
N PHE A 15 -11.66 -7.02 16.76
CA PHE A 15 -11.41 -5.76 17.44
C PHE A 15 -10.43 -4.92 16.65
N GLU A 16 -10.70 -3.63 16.46
CA GLU A 16 -9.75 -2.67 15.89
C GLU A 16 -9.31 -1.69 16.98
N ARG A 17 -8.02 -1.39 17.02
CA ARG A 17 -7.48 -0.30 17.83
C ARG A 17 -6.54 0.58 17.02
N LYS A 18 -6.66 1.90 17.22
CA LYS A 18 -5.80 2.90 16.59
C LYS A 18 -4.83 3.44 17.62
N PHE A 19 -3.56 3.42 17.27
CA PHE A 19 -2.46 3.95 18.07
C PHE A 19 -1.89 5.18 17.37
N ASP A 20 -1.81 6.29 18.09
CA ASP A 20 -1.24 7.55 17.61
C ASP A 20 -0.26 8.10 18.65
N ASN A 21 0.86 8.66 18.20
CA ASN A 21 1.87 9.32 19.03
C ASN A 21 1.35 10.60 19.71
N GLN A 22 0.29 11.21 19.18
CA GLN A 22 -0.21 12.52 19.64
C GLN A 22 -1.57 12.45 20.34
N GLY A 23 -2.15 11.26 20.49
CA GLY A 23 -3.50 11.05 21.04
C GLY A 23 -3.54 10.11 22.24
N LEU A 24 -4.59 10.25 23.05
CA LEU A 24 -4.96 9.22 24.01
C LEU A 24 -5.28 7.93 23.25
N PRO A 25 -4.86 6.76 23.74
CA PRO A 25 -5.15 5.50 23.07
C PRO A 25 -6.66 5.35 22.85
N GLU A 26 -7.07 5.17 21.60
CA GLU A 26 -8.46 4.84 21.31
C GLU A 26 -8.79 3.48 21.95
N LYS A 27 -9.98 3.36 22.54
CA LYS A 27 -10.50 2.05 22.97
C LYS A 27 -10.71 1.16 21.76
N ALA A 28 -10.57 -0.14 21.97
CA ALA A 28 -10.87 -1.13 20.94
C ALA A 28 -12.33 -0.99 20.47
N LYS A 29 -12.53 -0.98 19.16
CA LYS A 29 -13.84 -0.96 18.51
C LYS A 29 -14.13 -2.36 17.98
N ILE A 30 -15.33 -2.86 18.21
CA ILE A 30 -15.76 -4.13 17.61
C ILE A 30 -16.03 -3.88 16.13
N ILE A 31 -15.51 -4.76 15.28
CA ILE A 31 -15.69 -4.73 13.83
C ILE A 31 -16.30 -6.07 13.39
N ASP A 32 -16.97 -6.07 12.24
CA ASP A 32 -17.58 -7.28 11.67
C ASP A 32 -16.60 -8.00 10.73
N LEU A 33 -16.82 -9.29 10.48
CA LEU A 33 -15.97 -10.07 9.56
C LEU A 33 -15.90 -9.44 8.15
N GLU A 34 -17.02 -8.93 7.63
CA GLU A 34 -17.08 -8.25 6.33
C GLU A 34 -16.24 -6.97 6.30
N THR A 35 -16.04 -6.35 7.47
CA THR A 35 -15.22 -5.13 7.57
C THR A 35 -13.72 -5.41 7.66
N LEU A 36 -13.32 -6.68 7.86
CA LEU A 36 -11.91 -7.06 7.99
C LEU A 36 -11.12 -6.80 6.70
N HIS A 37 -11.72 -7.07 5.52
CA HIS A 37 -11.08 -6.83 4.23
C HIS A 37 -11.31 -5.43 3.66
N THR A 38 -12.37 -4.74 4.08
CA THR A 38 -12.70 -3.40 3.58
C THR A 38 -12.09 -2.28 4.43
N ASN A 39 -11.83 -2.52 5.71
CA ASN A 39 -11.23 -1.53 6.59
C ASN A 39 -9.70 -1.67 6.57
N PRO A 40 -8.94 -0.62 6.22
CA PRO A 40 -7.49 -0.68 6.19
C PRO A 40 -6.91 -0.97 7.58
N ALA A 41 -6.12 -2.03 7.66
CA ALA A 41 -5.31 -2.38 8.83
C ALA A 41 -3.82 -2.35 8.49
N ASP A 42 -3.00 -1.89 9.43
CA ASP A 42 -1.54 -2.02 9.38
C ASP A 42 -1.09 -3.43 9.75
N ILE A 43 -1.84 -4.09 10.66
CA ILE A 43 -1.55 -5.42 11.21
C ILE A 43 -2.88 -6.10 11.56
N VAL A 44 -2.97 -7.40 11.29
CA VAL A 44 -4.01 -8.29 11.83
C VAL A 44 -3.35 -9.37 12.68
N LEU A 45 -3.83 -9.54 13.90
CA LEU A 45 -3.34 -10.51 14.88
C LEU A 45 -4.41 -11.56 15.16
N PHE A 46 -4.00 -12.83 15.28
CA PHE A 46 -4.91 -13.89 15.70
C PHE A 46 -4.20 -14.93 16.60
N PRO A 47 -4.87 -15.47 17.64
CA PRO A 47 -4.29 -16.45 18.55
C PRO A 47 -4.02 -17.81 17.89
N LYS A 48 -2.91 -18.47 18.23
CA LYS A 48 -2.57 -19.83 17.70
C LYS A 48 -3.63 -20.88 18.01
N ASN A 49 -4.21 -20.80 19.20
CA ASN A 49 -5.21 -21.75 19.65
C ASN A 49 -6.60 -21.51 19.05
N LEU A 50 -6.77 -20.49 18.21
CA LEU A 50 -8.05 -20.21 17.58
C LEU A 50 -8.28 -21.24 16.45
N SER A 51 -9.21 -22.16 16.69
CA SER A 51 -9.78 -22.95 15.60
C SER A 51 -10.54 -21.99 14.69
N MET A 52 -9.99 -21.69 13.52
CA MET A 52 -10.63 -20.83 12.53
C MET A 52 -11.43 -21.67 11.54
N ASN A 53 -12.70 -21.35 11.38
CA ASN A 53 -13.50 -21.83 10.25
C ASN A 53 -12.91 -21.38 8.90
N SER A 54 -13.30 -22.08 7.83
CA SER A 54 -12.83 -21.82 6.47
C SER A 54 -13.18 -20.42 5.94
N LEU A 55 -14.20 -19.77 6.50
CA LEU A 55 -14.62 -18.42 6.11
C LEU A 55 -13.62 -17.37 6.61
N VAL A 56 -13.24 -17.42 7.89
CA VAL A 56 -12.25 -16.50 8.48
C VAL A 56 -10.89 -16.67 7.81
N LEU A 57 -10.47 -17.90 7.53
CA LEU A 57 -9.24 -18.18 6.79
C LEU A 57 -9.27 -17.56 5.38
N GLY A 58 -10.37 -17.73 4.65
CA GLY A 58 -10.53 -17.13 3.32
C GLY A 58 -10.50 -15.59 3.33
N GLU A 59 -11.01 -14.95 4.38
CA GLU A 59 -10.91 -13.50 4.54
C GLU A 59 -9.49 -13.04 4.92
N LEU A 60 -8.80 -13.79 5.79
CA LEU A 60 -7.41 -13.51 6.14
C LEU A 60 -6.47 -13.60 4.94
N ASP A 61 -6.67 -14.57 4.05
CA ASP A 61 -5.88 -14.70 2.83
C ASP A 61 -6.05 -13.50 1.90
N LYS A 62 -7.25 -12.91 1.85
CA LYS A 62 -7.49 -11.67 1.09
C LYS A 62 -6.77 -10.48 1.73
N VAL A 63 -6.80 -10.41 3.06
CA VAL A 63 -6.20 -9.32 3.84
C VAL A 63 -4.67 -9.39 3.85
N ALA A 64 -4.09 -10.58 3.91
CA ALA A 64 -2.65 -10.83 3.89
C ALA A 64 -1.94 -10.27 2.64
N LYS A 65 -2.69 -10.05 1.55
CA LYS A 65 -2.18 -9.37 0.35
C LYS A 65 -1.82 -7.90 0.60
N PHE A 66 -2.48 -7.25 1.56
CA PHE A 66 -2.41 -5.81 1.77
C PHE A 66 -1.77 -5.42 3.09
N THR A 67 -1.68 -6.35 4.04
CA THR A 67 -1.21 -6.09 5.39
C THR A 67 -0.54 -7.31 6.02
N THR A 68 0.17 -7.11 7.12
CA THR A 68 0.77 -8.22 7.85
C THR A 68 -0.28 -8.94 8.70
N VAL A 69 -0.45 -10.23 8.45
CA VAL A 69 -1.33 -11.12 9.21
C VAL A 69 -0.42 -12.02 10.03
N LYS A 70 -0.53 -11.97 11.36
CA LYS A 70 0.38 -12.69 12.26
C LYS A 70 -0.36 -13.48 13.32
N GLU A 71 0.05 -14.73 13.43
CA GLU A 71 -0.33 -15.62 14.50
C GLU A 71 0.43 -15.24 15.79
N VAL A 72 -0.29 -15.09 16.90
CA VAL A 72 0.28 -14.75 18.22
C VAL A 72 0.06 -15.88 19.20
N ASP A 73 1.03 -16.12 20.07
CA ASP A 73 0.87 -17.07 21.16
C ASP A 73 -0.17 -16.54 22.14
N SER A 74 -1.23 -17.31 22.34
CA SER A 74 -2.38 -16.93 23.16
C SER A 74 -2.00 -16.77 24.63
N ASP A 75 -0.92 -17.40 25.07
CA ASP A 75 -0.41 -17.31 26.44
C ASP A 75 0.47 -16.06 26.63
N GLU A 76 1.14 -15.58 25.58
CA GLU A 76 1.99 -14.39 25.62
C GLU A 76 1.24 -13.11 25.26
N PHE A 77 0.24 -13.20 24.38
CA PHE A 77 -0.48 -12.05 23.82
C PHE A 77 -2.00 -12.27 23.87
N THR A 78 -2.59 -11.86 25.00
CA THR A 78 -4.04 -11.92 25.22
C THR A 78 -4.74 -10.64 24.75
N TYR A 79 -6.07 -10.72 24.61
CA TYR A 79 -6.90 -9.53 24.34
C TYR A 79 -6.73 -8.46 25.43
N ASP A 80 -6.60 -8.85 26.70
CA ASP A 80 -6.43 -7.90 27.80
C ASP A 80 -5.09 -7.15 27.69
N ARG A 81 -4.03 -7.82 27.23
CA ARG A 81 -2.77 -7.17 26.87
C ARG A 81 -2.98 -6.21 25.70
N PHE A 82 -3.65 -6.64 24.63
CA PHE A 82 -3.95 -5.79 23.48
C PHE A 82 -4.75 -4.53 23.84
N GLU A 83 -5.72 -4.62 24.75
CA GLU A 83 -6.54 -3.49 25.19
C GLU A 83 -5.78 -2.56 26.17
N SER A 84 -4.91 -3.12 27.01
CA SER A 84 -4.14 -2.35 28.00
C SER A 84 -2.86 -1.72 27.44
N MET A 85 -2.35 -2.17 26.28
CA MET A 85 -1.14 -1.62 25.68
C MET A 85 -1.21 -0.11 25.49
N THR A 86 -0.11 0.58 25.79
CA THR A 86 0.05 2.01 25.49
C THR A 86 0.39 2.23 24.01
N SER A 87 0.18 3.45 23.51
CA SER A 87 0.57 3.81 22.13
C SER A 87 2.06 3.58 21.88
N ASP A 88 2.93 3.90 22.83
CA ASP A 88 4.38 3.77 22.69
C ASP A 88 4.82 2.31 22.60
N GLU A 89 4.26 1.45 23.45
CA GLU A 89 4.52 0.00 23.42
C GLU A 89 4.02 -0.62 22.12
N ALA A 90 2.79 -0.29 21.73
CA ALA A 90 2.18 -0.80 20.50
C ALA A 90 3.00 -0.38 19.29
N ILE A 91 3.38 0.89 19.19
CA ILE A 91 4.18 1.38 18.07
C ILE A 91 5.54 0.68 18.03
N LYS A 92 6.21 0.48 19.17
CA LYS A 92 7.49 -0.23 19.19
C LYS A 92 7.37 -1.70 18.76
N GLU A 93 6.37 -2.42 19.25
CA GLU A 93 6.16 -3.84 18.96
C GLU A 93 5.69 -4.06 17.52
N PHE A 94 4.70 -3.29 17.08
CA PHE A 94 4.05 -3.45 15.79
C PHE A 94 4.84 -2.86 14.62
N SER A 95 5.62 -1.79 14.82
CA SER A 95 6.52 -1.29 13.77
C SER A 95 7.50 -2.37 13.33
N LYS A 96 8.04 -3.15 14.28
CA LYS A 96 8.96 -4.26 13.98
C LYS A 96 8.29 -5.34 13.12
N LEU A 97 7.03 -5.68 13.40
CA LEU A 97 6.28 -6.64 12.57
C LEU A 97 6.07 -6.12 11.16
N LYS A 98 5.69 -4.85 11.03
CA LYS A 98 5.48 -4.18 9.75
C LYS A 98 6.77 -4.11 8.92
N GLU A 99 7.89 -3.79 9.56
CA GLU A 99 9.22 -3.81 8.94
C GLU A 99 9.62 -5.20 8.45
N GLN A 100 9.38 -6.24 9.24
CA GLN A 100 9.64 -7.63 8.85
C GLN A 100 8.81 -8.04 7.62
N TRP A 101 7.52 -7.70 7.61
CA TRP A 101 6.63 -7.99 6.49
C TRP A 101 7.07 -7.24 5.23
N CYS A 102 7.41 -5.95 5.36
CA CYS A 102 7.93 -5.15 4.26
C CYS A 102 9.23 -5.73 3.69
N LEU A 103 10.16 -6.14 4.57
CA LEU A 103 11.42 -6.77 4.17
C LEU A 103 11.18 -8.09 3.43
N HIS A 104 10.28 -8.94 3.93
CA HIS A 104 9.91 -10.18 3.26
C HIS A 104 9.37 -9.93 1.85
N ASN A 105 8.43 -8.98 1.70
CA ASN A 105 7.91 -8.58 0.39
C ASN A 105 9.00 -8.04 -0.53
N ASN A 106 9.94 -7.25 0.00
CA ASN A 106 11.07 -6.74 -0.78
C ASN A 106 11.96 -7.86 -1.28
N LEU A 107 12.27 -8.86 -0.44
CA LEU A 107 13.05 -10.02 -0.83
C LEU A 107 12.32 -10.85 -1.90
N GLN A 108 11.02 -11.11 -1.72
CA GLN A 108 10.22 -11.81 -2.73
C GLN A 108 10.22 -11.05 -4.06
N LEU A 109 10.06 -9.72 -4.06
CA LEU A 109 10.12 -8.94 -5.29
C LEU A 109 11.51 -8.98 -5.94
N VAL A 110 12.60 -9.07 -5.17
CA VAL A 110 13.94 -9.27 -5.73
C VAL A 110 14.04 -10.61 -6.46
N GLU A 111 13.51 -11.68 -5.87
CA GLU A 111 13.51 -13.02 -6.46
C GLU A 111 12.67 -13.09 -7.74
N GLU A 112 11.51 -12.42 -7.75
CA GLU A 112 10.55 -12.44 -8.85
C GLU A 112 10.70 -11.25 -9.82
N LEU A 113 11.72 -10.41 -9.65
CA LEU A 113 11.81 -9.08 -10.29
C LEU A 113 11.59 -9.15 -11.81
N PHE A 114 12.31 -10.04 -12.48
CA PHE A 114 12.23 -10.18 -13.94
C PHE A 114 10.83 -10.64 -14.39
N THR A 115 10.28 -11.66 -13.72
CA THR A 115 8.93 -12.16 -14.00
C THR A 115 7.88 -11.06 -13.85
N VAL A 116 7.97 -10.28 -12.78
CA VAL A 116 7.07 -9.13 -12.53
C VAL A 116 7.23 -8.07 -13.61
N THR A 117 8.47 -7.65 -13.92
CA THR A 117 8.70 -6.62 -14.95
C THR A 117 8.23 -7.03 -16.34
N ASP A 118 8.45 -8.29 -16.74
CA ASP A 118 8.03 -8.81 -18.04
C ASP A 118 6.51 -8.90 -18.16
N HIS A 119 5.83 -9.28 -17.07
CA HIS A 119 4.37 -9.28 -17.00
C HIS A 119 3.81 -7.86 -17.10
N LEU A 120 4.30 -6.94 -16.27
CA LEU A 120 3.87 -5.54 -16.28
C LEU A 120 4.13 -4.85 -17.64
N LYS A 121 5.25 -5.12 -18.30
CA LYS A 121 5.52 -4.62 -19.66
C LYS A 121 4.50 -5.07 -20.69
N LYS A 122 3.97 -6.29 -20.57
CA LYS A 122 2.91 -6.80 -21.45
C LYS A 122 1.57 -6.16 -21.13
N LEU A 123 1.30 -5.86 -19.86
CA LEU A 123 0.06 -5.20 -19.47
C LEU A 123 0.00 -3.75 -19.96
N PHE A 124 1.09 -2.98 -19.84
CA PHE A 124 1.06 -1.53 -20.13
C PHE A 124 0.40 -1.14 -21.47
N PRO A 125 0.74 -1.75 -22.63
CA PRO A 125 0.11 -1.41 -23.91
C PRO A 125 -1.28 -2.05 -24.11
N ASN A 126 -1.60 -3.14 -23.39
CA ASN A 126 -2.78 -3.96 -23.64
C ASN A 126 -3.93 -3.66 -22.67
N ASP A 127 -3.61 -3.52 -21.39
CA ASP A 127 -4.52 -3.25 -20.29
C ASP A 127 -3.84 -2.37 -19.23
N ARG A 128 -3.97 -1.07 -19.46
CA ARG A 128 -3.33 -0.05 -18.63
C ARG A 128 -3.94 0.07 -17.24
N SER A 129 -5.24 -0.22 -17.11
CA SER A 129 -5.93 -0.22 -15.82
C SER A 129 -5.37 -1.31 -14.92
N THR A 130 -5.27 -2.55 -15.44
CA THR A 130 -4.70 -3.68 -14.70
C THR A 130 -3.22 -3.44 -14.39
N PHE A 131 -2.44 -2.88 -15.33
CA PHE A 131 -1.06 -2.47 -15.06
C PHE A 131 -0.95 -1.54 -13.83
N MET A 132 -1.79 -0.50 -13.77
CA MET A 132 -1.71 0.48 -12.70
C MET A 132 -2.18 -0.08 -11.36
N GLU A 133 -3.20 -0.94 -11.37
CA GLU A 133 -3.66 -1.66 -10.19
C GLU A 133 -2.57 -2.57 -9.62
N GLU A 134 -1.95 -3.42 -10.46
CA GLU A 134 -0.87 -4.30 -10.04
C GLU A 134 0.36 -3.52 -9.54
N LEU A 135 0.76 -2.47 -10.27
CA LEU A 135 1.86 -1.60 -9.85
C LEU A 135 1.55 -0.95 -8.50
N TRP A 136 0.32 -0.47 -8.28
CA TRP A 136 -0.09 0.11 -7.01
C TRP A 136 0.05 -0.88 -5.87
N PHE A 137 -0.38 -2.14 -6.05
CA PHE A 137 -0.20 -3.18 -5.03
C PHE A 137 1.26 -3.51 -4.77
N ILE A 138 2.08 -3.60 -5.83
CA ILE A 138 3.52 -3.84 -5.71
C ILE A 138 4.17 -2.72 -4.90
N LEU A 139 3.90 -1.46 -5.22
CA LEU A 139 4.45 -0.33 -4.49
C LEU A 139 3.97 -0.35 -3.03
N LYS A 140 2.68 -0.56 -2.81
CA LYS A 140 2.10 -0.55 -1.47
C LYS A 140 2.71 -1.59 -0.53
N ARG A 141 2.82 -2.84 -0.98
CA ARG A 141 3.40 -3.94 -0.16
C ARG A 141 4.89 -3.79 0.10
N ASN A 142 5.63 -3.28 -0.90
CA ASN A 142 7.08 -3.12 -0.82
C ASN A 142 7.51 -1.88 -0.07
N LEU A 143 6.62 -0.88 0.01
CA LEU A 143 6.84 0.33 0.78
C LEU A 143 6.23 0.25 2.18
N GLY A 144 5.31 -0.68 2.42
CA GLY A 144 4.60 -0.79 3.69
C GLY A 144 3.70 0.42 3.98
N VAL A 145 3.07 0.99 2.94
CA VAL A 145 2.30 2.24 3.07
C VAL A 145 0.81 1.99 3.22
N ASN A 146 0.17 2.84 4.00
CA ASN A 146 -1.30 2.84 4.14
C ASN A 146 -1.96 3.71 3.08
N THR A 147 -1.26 4.75 2.64
CA THR A 147 -1.73 5.71 1.64
C THR A 147 -0.70 5.82 0.55
N LEU A 148 -1.12 5.47 -0.66
CA LEU A 148 -0.34 5.57 -1.88
C LEU A 148 -1.19 6.28 -2.92
N LYS A 149 -0.63 7.36 -3.49
CA LYS A 149 -1.24 8.13 -4.56
C LYS A 149 -0.35 8.09 -5.79
N ILE A 150 -0.92 7.73 -6.93
CA ILE A 150 -0.22 7.73 -8.22
C ILE A 150 -0.97 8.66 -9.15
N VAL A 151 -0.27 9.61 -9.78
CA VAL A 151 -0.83 10.50 -10.80
C VAL A 151 -0.15 10.18 -12.12
N TYR A 152 -0.91 9.93 -13.18
CA TYR A 152 -0.39 9.60 -14.50
C TYR A 152 -1.32 10.07 -15.62
N ASN A 153 -0.79 10.11 -16.85
CA ASN A 153 -1.59 10.41 -18.04
C ASN A 153 -2.16 9.13 -18.63
N ASP A 154 -3.48 9.06 -18.82
CA ASP A 154 -4.16 7.96 -19.50
C ASP A 154 -4.84 8.42 -20.81
N LEU A 155 -5.29 7.46 -21.60
CA LEU A 155 -6.05 7.69 -22.83
C LEU A 155 -7.50 7.27 -22.64
N GLU A 156 -8.39 8.24 -22.69
CA GLU A 156 -9.83 7.98 -22.78
C GLU A 156 -10.17 7.75 -24.25
N LYS A 157 -10.59 6.52 -24.57
CA LYS A 157 -10.97 6.14 -25.93
C LYS A 157 -12.25 6.86 -26.34
N ALA A 158 -12.28 7.39 -27.55
CA ALA A 158 -13.47 8.00 -28.13
C ALA A 158 -14.65 7.01 -28.16
N GLN A 159 -15.82 7.44 -27.69
CA GLN A 159 -17.04 6.61 -27.69
C GLN A 159 -17.79 6.67 -29.04
N ALA A 160 -17.44 7.63 -29.91
CA ALA A 160 -18.03 7.82 -31.23
C ALA A 160 -16.95 7.86 -32.33
N GLU A 161 -17.29 7.38 -33.54
CA GLU A 161 -16.36 7.29 -34.69
C GLU A 161 -15.72 8.64 -35.12
N ASN A 162 -16.28 9.78 -34.70
CA ASN A 162 -15.78 11.11 -35.03
C ASN A 162 -15.00 11.82 -33.90
N GLU A 163 -14.87 11.20 -32.73
CA GLU A 163 -14.08 11.76 -31.63
C GLU A 163 -12.67 11.20 -31.65
N LYS A 164 -11.69 12.03 -31.25
CA LYS A 164 -10.30 11.59 -31.07
C LYS A 164 -10.11 11.17 -29.63
N ASP A 165 -9.24 10.19 -29.41
CA ASP A 165 -8.80 9.81 -28.07
C ASP A 165 -8.29 11.03 -27.31
N LYS A 166 -8.73 11.15 -26.06
CA LYS A 166 -8.41 12.29 -25.22
C LYS A 166 -7.39 11.86 -24.17
N LEU A 167 -6.30 12.62 -24.08
CA LEU A 167 -5.37 12.48 -22.96
C LEU A 167 -6.06 13.01 -21.70
N VAL A 168 -6.25 12.15 -20.72
CA VAL A 168 -6.81 12.49 -19.41
C VAL A 168 -5.77 12.23 -18.34
N ARG A 169 -5.82 13.00 -17.25
CA ARG A 169 -4.98 12.74 -16.08
C ARG A 169 -5.79 11.98 -15.06
N ILE A 170 -5.28 10.82 -14.67
CA ILE A 170 -5.88 9.97 -13.66
C ILE A 170 -5.04 10.06 -12.40
N HIS A 171 -5.72 10.14 -11.26
CA HIS A 171 -5.12 9.86 -9.98
C HIS A 171 -5.71 8.56 -9.42
N ILE A 172 -4.83 7.72 -8.88
CA ILE A 172 -5.21 6.52 -8.15
C ILE A 172 -4.87 6.77 -6.69
N GLU A 173 -5.88 6.69 -5.85
CA GLU A 173 -5.74 6.74 -4.39
C GLU A 173 -6.66 5.68 -3.79
N GLY A 174 -6.29 5.13 -2.64
CA GLY A 174 -7.07 4.07 -2.02
C GLY A 174 -6.50 3.62 -0.70
N LEU A 175 -7.37 3.03 0.14
CA LEU A 175 -6.99 2.52 1.45
C LEU A 175 -6.76 1.01 1.41
N PRO A 176 -7.74 0.13 1.17
CA PRO A 176 -7.45 -1.28 0.86
C PRO A 176 -7.12 -1.48 -0.62
N HIS A 177 -7.93 -0.89 -1.52
CA HIS A 177 -7.89 -1.05 -2.97
C HIS A 177 -7.72 0.28 -3.70
N PRO A 178 -7.11 0.29 -4.90
CA PRO A 178 -6.98 1.51 -5.70
C PRO A 178 -8.33 2.00 -6.24
N GLY A 179 -8.61 3.29 -6.09
CA GLY A 179 -9.77 3.98 -6.67
C GLY A 179 -9.33 5.00 -7.72
N PRO A 180 -9.32 4.64 -9.03
CA PRO A 180 -8.97 5.58 -10.09
C PRO A 180 -10.05 6.65 -10.25
N THR A 181 -9.64 7.92 -10.27
CA THR A 181 -10.53 9.06 -10.56
C THR A 181 -9.78 10.12 -11.37
N THR A 182 -10.51 11.02 -12.02
CA THR A 182 -9.88 12.13 -12.76
C THR A 182 -9.16 13.08 -11.82
N ALA A 183 -7.90 13.40 -12.12
CA ALA A 183 -7.04 14.20 -11.25
C ALA A 183 -7.42 15.70 -11.22
N GLY A 184 -8.16 16.17 -12.22
CA GLY A 184 -8.60 17.56 -12.36
C GLY A 184 -7.45 18.58 -12.29
N ALA A 185 -7.76 19.79 -11.81
CA ALA A 185 -6.80 20.89 -11.73
C ALA A 185 -5.59 20.59 -10.84
N PHE A 186 -5.76 19.77 -9.79
CA PHE A 186 -4.66 19.37 -8.90
C PHE A 186 -3.61 18.55 -9.66
N GLY A 187 -4.04 17.51 -10.39
CA GLY A 187 -3.13 16.70 -11.20
C GLY A 187 -2.45 17.52 -12.29
N ASP A 188 -3.16 18.49 -12.88
CA ASP A 188 -2.60 19.37 -13.90
C ASP A 188 -1.45 20.22 -13.36
N GLN A 189 -1.64 20.84 -12.20
CA GLN A 189 -0.61 21.63 -11.52
C GLN A 189 0.59 20.76 -11.16
N LEU A 190 0.34 19.57 -10.60
CA LEU A 190 1.39 18.67 -10.16
C LEU A 190 2.26 18.18 -11.33
N MET A 191 1.64 17.69 -12.41
CA MET A 191 2.36 17.23 -13.60
C MET A 191 3.14 18.35 -14.27
N SER A 192 2.61 19.58 -14.28
CA SER A 192 3.31 20.74 -14.85
C SER A 192 4.51 21.16 -13.99
N HIS A 193 4.39 21.04 -12.66
CA HIS A 193 5.47 21.36 -11.74
C HIS A 193 6.71 20.47 -11.96
N TYR A 194 6.50 19.17 -12.19
CA TYR A 194 7.58 18.19 -12.36
C TYR A 194 7.96 17.90 -13.81
N GLU A 195 7.39 18.61 -14.79
CA GLU A 195 7.52 18.31 -16.23
C GLU A 195 8.98 18.14 -16.70
N ARG A 196 9.89 18.98 -16.18
CA ARG A 196 11.31 18.98 -16.55
C ARG A 196 12.10 17.79 -15.99
N GLN A 197 11.54 17.08 -15.02
CA GLN A 197 12.23 16.02 -14.28
C GLN A 197 11.87 14.60 -14.78
N PHE A 198 10.86 14.45 -15.64
CA PHE A 198 10.42 13.13 -16.17
C PHE A 198 11.40 12.45 -17.15
N GLY A 199 12.64 12.95 -17.28
CA GLY A 199 13.65 12.39 -18.16
C GLY A 199 14.25 11.06 -17.67
N LEU A 200 14.12 10.75 -16.37
CA LEU A 200 14.67 9.55 -15.75
C LEU A 200 13.61 8.45 -15.63
N PRO A 201 13.98 7.15 -15.69
CA PRO A 201 13.05 6.05 -15.44
C PRO A 201 12.43 6.10 -14.04
N PHE A 202 13.25 6.47 -13.04
CA PHE A 202 12.81 6.71 -11.68
C PHE A 202 13.76 7.66 -10.96
N ASP A 203 13.18 8.61 -10.22
CA ASP A 203 13.92 9.52 -9.35
C ASP A 203 13.12 9.83 -8.08
N ILE A 204 13.83 10.10 -6.99
CA ILE A 204 13.22 10.53 -5.74
C ILE A 204 13.44 12.04 -5.65
N ASP A 205 12.38 12.81 -5.91
CA ASP A 205 12.44 14.26 -5.84
C ASP A 205 12.58 14.74 -4.39
N SER A 206 11.76 14.19 -3.48
CA SER A 206 11.78 14.58 -2.07
C SER A 206 11.33 13.47 -1.14
N TYR A 207 11.96 13.41 0.04
CA TYR A 207 11.55 12.56 1.15
C TYR A 207 11.74 13.31 2.47
N ASP A 208 10.62 13.61 3.15
CA ASP A 208 10.60 14.19 4.48
C ASP A 208 10.62 13.07 5.52
N THR A 209 11.75 12.91 6.23
CA THR A 209 11.92 11.85 7.23
C THR A 209 11.06 12.06 8.48
N GLU A 210 10.70 13.29 8.83
CA GLU A 210 9.91 13.59 10.03
C GLU A 210 8.43 13.30 9.78
N LYS A 211 7.93 13.67 8.60
CA LYS A 211 6.54 13.43 8.22
C LYS A 211 6.32 12.07 7.57
N GLY A 212 7.38 11.47 7.02
CA GLY A 212 7.29 10.24 6.25
C GLY A 212 6.77 10.45 4.82
N GLU A 213 6.74 11.68 4.32
CA GLU A 213 6.18 12.02 3.01
C GLU A 213 7.23 11.79 1.92
N LEU A 214 6.93 10.92 0.96
CA LEU A 214 7.75 10.63 -0.22
C LEU A 214 7.06 11.18 -1.47
N VAL A 215 7.83 11.86 -2.32
CA VAL A 215 7.49 12.16 -3.71
C VAL A 215 8.56 11.56 -4.61
N ALA A 216 8.15 10.67 -5.49
CA ALA A 216 8.99 10.06 -6.51
C ALA A 216 8.38 10.27 -7.89
N LEU A 217 9.25 10.39 -8.89
CA LEU A 217 8.90 10.54 -10.28
C LEU A 217 9.32 9.27 -11.02
N ALA A 218 8.47 8.80 -11.93
CA ALA A 218 8.83 7.68 -12.78
C ALA A 218 8.35 7.89 -14.20
N THR A 219 8.99 7.21 -15.14
CA THR A 219 8.59 7.21 -16.55
C THR A 219 8.55 5.78 -17.06
N VAL A 220 7.36 5.29 -17.38
CA VAL A 220 7.13 3.95 -17.94
C VAL A 220 6.73 4.10 -19.40
N GLN A 221 7.50 3.53 -20.33
CA GLN A 221 7.27 3.63 -21.77
C GLN A 221 6.95 5.06 -22.26
N LYS A 222 7.73 6.05 -21.78
CA LYS A 222 7.56 7.50 -22.04
C LYS A 222 6.31 8.14 -21.43
N SER A 223 5.52 7.41 -20.65
CA SER A 223 4.46 8.01 -19.84
C SER A 223 5.01 8.44 -18.48
N PRO A 224 5.02 9.74 -18.18
CA PRO A 224 5.38 10.22 -16.85
C PRO A 224 4.33 9.83 -15.82
N MET A 225 4.78 9.61 -14.59
CA MET A 225 3.95 9.40 -13.41
C MET A 225 4.61 9.99 -12.17
N ILE A 226 3.77 10.37 -11.21
CA ILE A 226 4.16 10.88 -9.91
C ILE A 226 3.62 9.94 -8.85
N ILE A 227 4.49 9.50 -7.95
CA ILE A 227 4.20 8.58 -6.86
C ILE A 227 4.37 9.34 -5.56
N MET A 228 3.28 9.45 -4.79
CA MET A 228 3.27 10.08 -3.48
C MET A 228 2.86 9.05 -2.43
N ALA A 229 3.65 8.92 -1.37
CA ALA A 229 3.42 7.91 -0.35
C ALA A 229 3.74 8.42 1.06
N ASN A 230 3.05 7.88 2.07
CA ASN A 230 3.37 8.12 3.48
C ASN A 230 3.97 6.86 4.11
N LEU A 231 5.24 6.94 4.46
CA LEU A 231 6.11 5.86 4.93
C LEU A 231 6.49 6.09 6.38
N THR A 232 6.62 5.02 7.17
CA THR A 232 7.27 5.09 8.49
C THR A 232 8.79 5.10 8.37
N HIS A 233 9.32 4.37 7.40
CA HIS A 233 10.74 4.29 7.12
C HIS A 233 10.95 4.06 5.62
N PHE A 234 12.01 4.66 5.07
CA PHE A 234 12.42 4.42 3.69
C PHE A 234 13.87 3.96 3.63
N SER A 235 14.04 2.66 3.42
CA SER A 235 15.34 2.00 3.46
C SER A 235 16.07 2.05 2.11
N ARG A 236 17.39 1.86 2.15
CA ARG A 236 18.22 1.75 0.94
C ARG A 236 17.81 0.57 0.05
N LEU A 237 17.33 -0.52 0.64
CA LEU A 237 16.81 -1.67 -0.10
C LEU A 237 15.59 -1.26 -0.93
N GLN A 238 14.61 -0.60 -0.31
CA GLN A 238 13.41 -0.13 -1.01
C GLN A 238 13.76 0.85 -2.13
N ILE A 239 14.67 1.80 -1.88
CA ILE A 239 15.14 2.75 -2.91
C ILE A 239 15.74 2.00 -4.10
N SER A 240 16.63 1.03 -3.84
CA SER A 240 17.31 0.27 -4.89
C SER A 240 16.33 -0.62 -5.67
N LEU A 241 15.37 -1.22 -4.97
CA LEU A 241 14.34 -2.08 -5.55
C LEU A 241 13.39 -1.30 -6.46
N LEU A 242 12.95 -0.12 -6.03
CA LEU A 242 12.12 0.75 -6.87
C LEU A 242 12.86 1.20 -8.12
N LYS A 243 14.12 1.62 -7.98
CA LYS A 243 14.98 1.94 -9.13
C LYS A 243 15.06 0.77 -10.10
N ALA A 244 15.38 -0.42 -9.62
CA ALA A 244 15.48 -1.62 -10.45
C ALA A 244 14.14 -1.99 -11.12
N LEU A 245 13.02 -1.87 -10.39
CA LEU A 245 11.69 -2.10 -10.93
C LEU A 245 11.39 -1.17 -12.10
N PHE A 246 11.56 0.15 -11.92
CA PHE A 246 11.24 1.14 -12.96
C PHE A 246 12.25 1.18 -14.10
N ASP A 247 13.54 0.96 -13.84
CA ASP A 247 14.53 0.71 -14.89
C ASP A 247 14.13 -0.51 -15.73
N GLY A 248 13.63 -1.54 -15.05
CA GLY A 248 13.07 -2.74 -15.65
C GLY A 248 11.80 -2.49 -16.46
N LEU A 249 11.03 -1.43 -16.21
CA LEU A 249 9.77 -1.08 -16.90
C LEU A 249 9.92 -0.07 -18.04
N LYS A 250 11.14 0.40 -18.30
CA LYS A 250 11.43 1.34 -19.38
C LYS A 250 10.94 0.87 -20.75
#